data_AF-A0AB36DDD7-F1
#
_entry.id   AF-A0AB36DDD7-F1
#
_cell.length_a   1.000
_cell.length_b   1.000
_cell.length_c   1.000
_cell.angle_alpha   90.00
_cell.angle_beta   90.00
_cell.angle_gamma   90.00
#
_symmetry.space_group_name_H-M   'P 1'
#
loop_
_entity.id
_entity.type
_entity.pdbx_description
1 polymer ?
#
loop_
_entity_poly.entity_id
_entity_poly.type
_entity_poly.pdbx_seq_one_letter_code
_entity_poly.pdbx_strand_id
1 'polypeptide(L)'
;MFINTYSNHYQQTIDHFHGAYAFLSNFYPSRIYYRGYWYANNEAAFQAQKTLSPKEQLQFTKLRNPKDAKKLGREVQLRSDWERVKLMYMYEICMCKFMQNPTLCKALLATGNCHLVEGNNWGDYFWGSVNGHGENHLGEILMDIRAKLQFER
;
A
#
# COMPACT_ATOMS: atom_id res chain seq x y z
N MET A 1 -6.87 34.49 -15.70
CA MET A 1 -6.35 33.77 -14.51
C MET A 1 -7.49 32.93 -13.96
N PHE A 2 -7.42 31.60 -14.09
CA PHE A 2 -8.30 30.70 -13.35
C PHE A 2 -7.41 29.77 -12.54
N ILE A 3 -7.14 30.17 -11.30
CA ILE A 3 -6.61 29.25 -10.30
C ILE A 3 -7.82 28.50 -9.78
N ASN A 4 -8.02 27.28 -10.29
CA ASN A 4 -9.00 26.36 -9.72
C ASN A 4 -8.30 25.59 -8.59
N THR A 5 -8.23 26.21 -7.41
CA THR A 5 -7.85 25.51 -6.18
C THR A 5 -9.03 24.63 -5.78
N TYR A 6 -9.06 23.39 -6.28
CA TYR A 6 -9.88 22.35 -5.68
C TYR A 6 -9.33 22.08 -4.28
N SER A 7 -9.84 22.80 -3.28
CA SER A 7 -9.69 22.37 -1.90
C SER A 7 -10.40 21.03 -1.78
N ASN A 8 -9.64 19.94 -1.72
CA ASN A 8 -10.17 18.63 -1.34
C ASN A 8 -10.66 18.75 0.10
N HIS A 9 -11.95 19.04 0.27
CA HIS A 9 -12.60 19.11 1.58
C HIS A 9 -12.87 17.69 2.07
N TYR A 10 -11.86 17.09 2.71
CA TYR A 10 -12.03 15.81 3.40
C TYR A 10 -12.95 15.99 4.62
N GLN A 11 -13.80 15.01 4.87
CA GLN A 11 -14.74 15.06 6.02
C GLN A 11 -14.01 14.88 7.35
N GLN A 12 -13.04 13.97 7.38
CA GLN A 12 -12.22 13.62 8.54
C GLN A 12 -10.86 13.11 8.05
N THR A 13 -9.90 12.99 8.97
CA THR A 13 -8.61 12.36 8.71
C THR A 13 -8.51 11.05 9.48
N ILE A 14 -8.13 9.97 8.80
CA ILE A 14 -7.62 8.75 9.41
C ILE A 14 -6.10 8.86 9.32
N ASP A 15 -5.49 9.22 10.44
CA ASP A 15 -4.08 9.60 10.51
C ASP A 15 -3.11 8.43 10.76
N HIS A 16 -3.63 7.26 11.14
CA HIS A 16 -2.83 6.06 11.39
C HIS A 16 -3.56 4.77 11.02
N PHE A 17 -2.85 3.80 10.44
CA PHE A 17 -3.42 2.52 9.99
C PHE A 17 -3.25 1.42 11.05
N HIS A 18 -3.95 1.57 12.17
CA HIS A 18 -3.99 0.61 13.27
C HIS A 18 -5.40 0.44 13.83
N GLY A 19 -5.60 -0.54 14.72
CA GLY A 19 -6.91 -0.82 15.30
C GLY A 19 -7.96 -1.12 14.21
N ALA A 20 -9.07 -0.39 14.22
CA ALA A 20 -10.13 -0.52 13.22
C ALA A 20 -9.67 -0.25 11.78
N TYR A 21 -8.60 0.53 11.59
CA TYR A 21 -8.05 0.90 10.28
C TYR A 21 -6.79 0.12 9.91
N ALA A 22 -6.41 -0.90 10.71
CA ALA A 22 -5.22 -1.72 10.44
C ALA A 22 -5.24 -2.34 9.03
N PHE A 23 -6.43 -2.62 8.49
CA PHE A 23 -6.60 -3.18 7.15
C PHE A 23 -6.10 -2.27 6.01
N LEU A 24 -5.86 -0.98 6.26
CA LEU A 24 -5.28 -0.07 5.27
C LEU A 24 -3.77 -0.30 5.10
N SER A 25 -3.07 -0.76 6.15
CA SER A 25 -1.62 -0.98 6.13
C SER A 25 -1.22 -2.15 5.22
N ASN A 26 -0.05 -2.04 4.60
CA ASN A 26 0.59 -3.13 3.85
C ASN A 26 1.05 -4.29 4.76
N PHE A 27 1.18 -4.03 6.06
CA PHE A 27 1.52 -5.04 7.06
C PHE A 27 0.32 -5.87 7.52
N TYR A 28 -0.90 -5.49 7.11
CA TYR A 28 -2.10 -6.25 7.44
C TYR A 28 -2.10 -7.63 6.75
N PRO A 29 -2.35 -8.73 7.48
CA PRO A 29 -2.52 -10.06 6.89
C PRO A 29 -3.68 -10.06 5.89
N SER A 30 -3.36 -10.09 4.60
CA SER A 30 -4.33 -10.12 3.51
C SER A 30 -3.73 -10.91 2.37
N ARG A 31 -4.29 -12.10 2.12
CA ARG A 31 -3.77 -12.97 1.09
C ARG A 31 -4.09 -12.37 -0.27
N ILE A 32 -3.06 -12.27 -1.12
CA ILE A 32 -3.18 -11.71 -2.47
C ILE A 32 -2.48 -12.60 -3.49
N TYR A 33 -3.06 -12.70 -4.67
CA TYR A 33 -2.43 -13.27 -5.86
C TYR A 33 -1.90 -12.13 -6.70
N TYR A 34 -0.60 -12.13 -6.97
CA TYR A 34 0.05 -11.07 -7.71
C TYR A 34 1.20 -11.63 -8.55
N ARG A 35 1.20 -11.33 -9.85
CA ARG A 35 2.24 -11.75 -10.81
C ARG A 35 2.61 -13.23 -10.73
N GLY A 36 1.60 -14.10 -10.65
CA GLY A 36 1.80 -15.55 -10.68
C GLY A 36 1.89 -16.22 -9.31
N TYR A 37 2.01 -15.46 -8.22
CA TYR A 37 2.28 -16.00 -6.89
C TYR A 37 1.27 -15.55 -5.84
N TRP A 38 1.07 -16.41 -4.83
CA TRP A 38 0.32 -16.06 -3.63
C TRP A 38 1.26 -15.51 -2.55
N TYR A 39 0.87 -14.39 -1.96
CA TYR A 39 1.55 -13.76 -0.82
C TYR A 39 0.59 -13.64 0.36
N ALA A 40 1.12 -13.68 1.58
CA ALA A 40 0.32 -13.59 2.81
C ALA A 40 -0.10 -12.16 3.16
N ASN A 41 0.59 -11.16 2.63
CA ASN A 41 0.34 -9.74 2.83
C ASN A 41 0.98 -8.93 1.69
N ASN A 42 0.61 -7.66 1.58
CA ASN A 42 1.14 -6.73 0.57
C ASN A 42 2.65 -6.52 0.70
N GLU A 43 3.17 -6.42 1.92
CA GLU A 43 4.62 -6.21 2.16
C GLU A 43 5.45 -7.32 1.52
N ALA A 44 5.05 -8.59 1.67
CA ALA A 44 5.71 -9.72 1.03
C ALA A 44 5.69 -9.63 -0.50
N ALA A 45 4.53 -9.28 -1.09
CA ALA A 45 4.44 -9.08 -2.53
C ALA A 45 5.33 -7.92 -3.02
N PHE A 46 5.35 -6.81 -2.27
CA PHE A 46 6.08 -5.60 -2.62
C PHE A 46 7.59 -5.82 -2.55
N GLN A 47 8.08 -6.44 -1.47
CA GLN A 47 9.49 -6.76 -1.30
C GLN A 47 9.98 -7.78 -2.33
N ALA A 48 9.13 -8.71 -2.79
CA ALA A 48 9.47 -9.61 -3.88
C ALA A 48 9.78 -8.85 -5.19
N GLN A 49 9.12 -7.74 -5.47
CA GLN A 49 9.33 -6.98 -6.71
C GLN A 49 10.61 -6.15 -6.74
N LYS A 50 11.34 -6.08 -5.63
CA LYS A 50 12.65 -5.44 -5.58
C LYS A 50 13.71 -6.17 -6.38
N THR A 51 13.54 -7.47 -6.62
CA THR A 51 14.49 -8.29 -7.36
C THR A 51 13.88 -8.81 -8.64
N LEU A 52 14.72 -9.02 -9.65
CA LEU A 52 14.37 -9.68 -10.90
C LEU A 52 14.61 -11.19 -10.85
N SER A 53 15.21 -11.72 -9.78
CA SER A 53 15.49 -13.14 -9.61
C SER A 53 14.23 -13.91 -9.21
N PRO A 54 13.72 -14.84 -10.04
CA PRO A 54 12.55 -15.64 -9.68
C PRO A 54 12.78 -16.50 -8.43
N LYS A 55 14.02 -16.93 -8.20
CA LYS A 55 14.41 -17.71 -7.03
C LYS A 55 14.26 -16.90 -5.74
N GLU A 56 14.68 -15.64 -5.74
CA GLU A 56 14.53 -14.74 -4.59
C GLU A 56 13.05 -14.35 -4.40
N GLN A 57 12.34 -14.03 -5.48
CA GLN A 57 10.90 -13.73 -5.45
C GLN A 57 10.09 -14.84 -4.78
N LEU A 58 10.40 -16.11 -5.09
CA LEU A 58 9.70 -17.27 -4.53
C LEU A 58 9.86 -17.37 -3.00
N GLN A 59 10.95 -16.87 -2.42
CA GLN A 59 11.15 -16.91 -0.96
C GLN A 59 10.08 -16.11 -0.22
N PHE A 60 9.66 -14.97 -0.78
CA PHE A 60 8.63 -14.11 -0.17
C PHE A 60 7.26 -14.77 -0.09
N THR A 61 6.95 -15.73 -0.96
CA THR A 61 5.66 -16.47 -0.93
C THR A 61 5.48 -17.30 0.35
N LYS A 62 6.58 -17.59 1.05
CA LYS A 62 6.61 -18.37 2.30
C LYS A 62 6.55 -17.48 3.55
N LEU A 63 6.71 -16.16 3.40
CA LEU A 63 6.79 -15.23 4.52
C LEU A 63 5.41 -14.74 4.93
N ARG A 64 4.95 -15.19 6.10
CA ARG A 64 3.66 -14.76 6.68
C ARG A 64 3.77 -13.45 7.44
N ASN A 65 4.93 -13.21 8.07
CA ASN A 65 5.20 -12.02 8.84
C ASN A 65 5.77 -10.92 7.93
N PRO A 66 5.10 -9.76 7.81
CA PRO A 66 5.58 -8.66 6.97
C PRO A 66 6.94 -8.09 7.42
N LYS A 67 7.29 -8.19 8.71
CA LYS A 67 8.61 -7.76 9.20
C LYS A 67 9.73 -8.60 8.60
N ASP A 68 9.53 -9.90 8.46
CA ASP A 68 10.51 -10.80 7.87
C ASP A 68 10.66 -10.55 6.37
N ALA A 69 9.54 -10.26 5.68
CA ALA A 69 9.57 -9.83 4.29
C ALA A 69 10.33 -8.51 4.11
N LYS A 70 10.07 -7.51 4.95
CA LYS A 70 10.78 -6.23 4.91
C LYS A 70 12.28 -6.39 5.17
N LYS A 71 12.65 -7.30 6.07
CA LYS A 71 14.06 -7.65 6.34
C LYS A 71 14.70 -8.29 5.10
N LEU A 72 14.13 -9.37 4.59
CA LEU A 72 14.68 -10.07 3.42
C LEU A 72 14.77 -9.15 2.19
N GLY A 73 13.77 -8.30 1.95
CA GLY A 73 13.78 -7.36 0.83
C GLY A 73 14.80 -6.23 0.93
N ARG A 74 15.54 -6.10 2.05
CA ARG A 74 16.73 -5.25 2.15
C ARG A 74 18.01 -5.98 1.71
N GLU A 75 17.98 -7.31 1.65
CA GLU A 75 19.14 -8.16 1.39
C GLU A 75 19.18 -8.66 -0.06
N VAL A 76 18.06 -8.59 -0.79
CA VAL A 76 17.98 -9.02 -2.19
C VAL A 76 18.76 -8.11 -3.15
N GLN A 77 19.12 -8.65 -4.30
CA GLN A 77 19.65 -7.85 -5.40
C GLN A 77 18.57 -6.87 -5.90
N LEU A 78 18.74 -5.59 -5.60
CA LEU A 78 17.83 -4.55 -6.04
C LEU A 78 17.91 -4.40 -7.57
N ARG A 79 16.74 -4.36 -8.21
CA ARG A 79 16.59 -4.01 -9.62
C ARG A 79 17.00 -2.56 -9.87
N SER A 80 17.63 -2.31 -11.00
CA SER A 80 18.23 -1.01 -11.32
C SER A 80 17.22 0.12 -11.51
N ASP A 81 15.98 -0.20 -11.87
CA ASP A 81 14.88 0.74 -12.11
C ASP A 81 13.96 0.93 -10.89
N TRP A 82 14.33 0.40 -9.71
CA TRP A 82 13.45 0.32 -8.53
C TRP A 82 12.76 1.64 -8.18
N GLU A 83 13.51 2.74 -8.14
CA GLU A 83 12.96 4.06 -7.77
C GLU A 83 11.87 4.54 -8.74
N ARG A 84 11.95 4.14 -10.02
CA ARG A 84 10.95 4.46 -11.05
C ARG A 84 9.68 3.61 -10.95
N VAL A 85 9.80 2.39 -10.44
CA VAL A 85 8.72 1.38 -10.51
C VAL A 85 8.05 1.08 -9.16
N LYS A 86 8.65 1.48 -8.04
CA LYS A 86 8.15 1.17 -6.68
C LYS A 86 6.70 1.65 -6.46
N LEU A 87 6.34 2.84 -6.94
CA LEU A 87 4.97 3.37 -6.79
C LEU A 87 3.96 2.54 -7.61
N MET A 88 4.30 2.21 -8.85
CA MET A 88 3.48 1.34 -9.71
C MET A 88 3.25 -0.02 -9.04
N TYR A 89 4.30 -0.66 -8.52
CA TYR A 89 4.17 -1.94 -7.83
C TYR A 89 3.28 -1.86 -6.59
N MET A 90 3.45 -0.82 -5.77
CA MET A 90 2.60 -0.63 -4.60
C MET A 90 1.13 -0.44 -4.99
N TYR A 91 0.88 0.39 -6.00
CA TYR A 91 -0.46 0.63 -6.50
C TYR A 91 -1.13 -0.67 -7.00
N GLU A 92 -0.46 -1.44 -7.85
CA GLU A 92 -0.98 -2.72 -8.37
C GLU A 92 -1.29 -3.71 -7.23
N ILE A 93 -0.42 -3.78 -6.22
CA ILE A 93 -0.56 -4.67 -5.07
C ILE A 93 -1.73 -4.24 -4.17
N CYS A 94 -1.86 -2.95 -3.88
CA CYS A 94 -2.99 -2.40 -3.14
C CYS A 94 -4.31 -2.65 -3.91
N MET A 95 -4.34 -2.44 -5.22
CA MET A 95 -5.51 -2.74 -6.04
C MET A 95 -5.88 -4.22 -5.94
N CYS A 96 -4.90 -5.12 -6.10
CA CYS A 96 -5.11 -6.56 -5.93
C CYS A 96 -5.69 -6.90 -4.55
N LYS A 97 -5.17 -6.31 -3.47
CA LYS A 97 -5.69 -6.52 -2.11
C LYS A 97 -7.17 -6.21 -2.02
N PHE A 98 -7.61 -5.04 -2.46
CA PHE A 98 -9.00 -4.65 -2.33
C PHE A 98 -9.90 -5.40 -3.32
N MET A 99 -9.49 -5.59 -4.57
CA MET A 99 -10.28 -6.36 -5.54
C MET A 99 -10.48 -7.83 -5.15
N GLN A 100 -9.45 -8.46 -4.56
CA GLN A 100 -9.50 -9.90 -4.22
C GLN A 100 -10.08 -10.18 -2.83
N ASN A 101 -10.24 -9.14 -1.98
CA ASN A 101 -10.78 -9.28 -0.63
C ASN A 101 -12.04 -8.41 -0.48
N PRO A 102 -13.25 -8.92 -0.82
CA PRO A 102 -14.48 -8.12 -0.83
C PRO A 102 -14.82 -7.41 0.48
N THR A 103 -14.50 -8.04 1.62
CA THR A 103 -14.70 -7.42 2.95
C THR A 103 -13.80 -6.20 3.13
N LEU A 104 -12.53 -6.28 2.70
CA LEU A 104 -11.59 -5.16 2.77
C LEU A 104 -11.95 -4.06 1.78
N CYS A 105 -12.43 -4.42 0.57
CA CYS A 105 -12.97 -3.45 -0.37
C CYS A 105 -14.12 -2.65 0.23
N LYS A 106 -15.10 -3.33 0.83
CA LYS A 106 -16.22 -2.66 1.53
C LYS A 106 -15.72 -1.76 2.65
N ALA A 107 -14.73 -2.20 3.42
CA ALA A 107 -14.13 -1.40 4.49
C ALA A 107 -13.40 -0.15 3.95
N LEU A 108 -12.67 -0.26 2.83
CA LEU A 108 -12.04 0.89 2.17
C LEU A 108 -13.09 1.89 1.67
N LEU A 109 -14.13 1.41 1.00
CA LEU A 109 -15.22 2.26 0.51
C LEU A 109 -15.95 2.95 1.67
N ALA A 110 -16.13 2.27 2.80
CA ALA A 110 -16.75 2.81 4.01
C ALA A 110 -15.93 3.92 4.68
N THR A 111 -14.64 4.10 4.33
CA THR A 111 -13.89 5.29 4.76
C THR A 111 -14.41 6.59 4.12
N GLY A 112 -15.35 6.51 3.17
CA GLY A 112 -16.02 7.69 2.61
C GLY A 112 -15.04 8.70 2.04
N ASN A 113 -15.24 9.98 2.35
CA ASN A 113 -14.34 11.06 1.95
C ASN A 113 -13.31 11.41 3.05
N CYS A 114 -12.84 10.42 3.81
CA CYS A 114 -11.75 10.62 4.76
C CYS A 114 -10.41 10.79 4.03
N HIS A 115 -9.57 11.70 4.52
CA HIS A 115 -8.16 11.76 4.17
C HIS A 115 -7.43 10.59 4.83
N LEU A 116 -6.76 9.76 4.04
CA LEU A 116 -6.03 8.59 4.55
C LEU A 116 -4.55 8.94 4.66
N VAL A 117 -3.98 8.83 5.85
CA VAL A 117 -2.56 9.09 6.11
C VAL A 117 -1.95 7.88 6.81
N GLU A 118 -0.85 7.36 6.26
CA GLU A 118 -0.01 6.36 6.94
C GLU A 118 0.92 7.11 7.93
N GLY A 119 0.35 7.64 9.01
CA GLY A 119 1.11 8.32 10.05
C GLY A 119 2.00 7.33 10.81
N ASN A 120 3.27 7.68 11.00
CA ASN A 120 4.25 6.83 11.66
C ASN A 120 5.25 7.59 12.53
N ASN A 121 5.94 6.87 13.41
CA ASN A 121 6.94 7.41 14.33
C ASN A 121 8.36 6.83 14.11
N TRP A 122 8.59 6.14 12.99
CA TRP A 122 9.85 5.46 12.69
C TRP A 122 10.62 6.07 11.50
N GLY A 123 10.20 7.26 11.02
CA GLY A 123 10.94 8.02 10.02
C GLY A 123 10.65 7.66 8.57
N ASP A 124 9.51 7.04 8.26
CA ASP A 124 9.11 6.78 6.87
C ASP A 124 8.32 7.98 6.31
N TYR A 125 9.05 8.90 5.67
CA TYR A 125 8.49 10.09 5.03
C TYR A 125 8.02 9.84 3.59
N PHE A 126 8.33 8.69 2.98
CA PHE A 126 8.00 8.42 1.59
C PHE A 126 6.61 7.77 1.47
N TRP A 127 6.39 6.66 2.17
CA TRP A 127 5.10 5.98 2.14
C TRP A 127 4.08 6.62 3.07
N GLY A 128 4.56 7.23 4.15
CA GLY A 128 3.76 7.78 5.22
C GLY A 128 4.13 9.21 5.57
N SER A 129 3.69 9.62 6.77
CA SER A 129 3.91 10.94 7.34
C SER A 129 4.37 10.83 8.79
N VAL A 130 5.32 11.66 9.20
CA VAL A 130 5.84 11.78 10.56
C VAL A 130 5.54 13.19 11.06
N ASN A 131 4.75 13.29 12.13
CA ASN A 131 4.31 14.58 12.69
C ASN A 131 3.70 15.53 11.64
N GLY A 132 2.95 15.00 10.67
CA GLY A 132 2.33 15.79 9.61
C GLY A 132 3.24 16.09 8.41
N HIS A 133 4.50 15.61 8.42
CA HIS A 133 5.45 15.79 7.32
C HIS A 133 5.73 14.47 6.61
N GLY A 134 5.68 14.46 5.28
CA GLY A 134 5.95 13.30 4.43
C GLY A 134 5.10 13.33 3.17
N GLU A 135 5.43 12.47 2.22
CA GLU A 135 4.77 12.38 0.92
C GLU A 135 3.46 11.58 1.01
N ASN A 136 3.31 10.71 2.01
CA ASN A 136 2.08 9.92 2.25
C ASN A 136 1.58 9.15 1.01
N HIS A 137 2.48 8.65 0.16
CA HIS A 137 2.09 8.00 -1.09
C HIS A 137 1.16 6.80 -0.89
N LEU A 138 1.27 6.07 0.22
CA LEU A 138 0.36 4.97 0.47
C LEU A 138 -1.08 5.47 0.70
N GLY A 139 -1.25 6.53 1.48
CA GLY A 139 -2.54 7.17 1.67
C GLY A 139 -3.15 7.65 0.36
N GLU A 140 -2.34 8.31 -0.49
CA GLU A 140 -2.76 8.77 -1.82
C GLU A 140 -3.20 7.63 -2.73
N ILE A 141 -2.41 6.54 -2.80
CA ILE A 141 -2.75 5.33 -3.56
C ILE A 141 -4.08 4.74 -3.10
N LEU A 142 -4.31 4.64 -1.79
CA LEU A 142 -5.55 4.09 -1.24
C LEU A 142 -6.76 4.96 -1.57
N MET A 143 -6.60 6.29 -1.55
CA MET A 143 -7.68 7.21 -1.91
C MET A 143 -8.01 7.16 -3.42
N ASP A 144 -7.00 7.02 -4.29
CA ASP A 144 -7.21 6.84 -5.74
C ASP A 144 -7.91 5.49 -6.04
N ILE A 145 -7.45 4.40 -5.42
CA ILE A 145 -8.10 3.08 -5.52
C ILE A 145 -9.55 3.15 -5.04
N ARG A 146 -9.81 3.81 -3.89
CA ARG A 146 -11.17 4.01 -3.37
C ARG A 146 -12.05 4.72 -4.39
N ALA A 147 -11.57 5.80 -5.01
CA ALA A 147 -12.32 6.53 -6.03
C ALA A 147 -12.64 5.63 -7.23
N LYS A 148 -11.66 4.89 -7.75
CA LYS A 148 -11.87 3.98 -8.90
C LYS A 148 -12.89 2.88 -8.61
N LEU A 149 -12.80 2.25 -7.44
CA LEU A 149 -13.74 1.20 -7.02
C LEU A 149 -15.17 1.71 -6.78
N GLN A 150 -15.36 3.02 -6.58
CA GLN A 150 -16.70 3.63 -6.52
C GLN A 150 -17.33 3.78 -7.92
N PHE A 151 -16.53 4.06 -8.95
CA PHE A 151 -17.01 4.25 -10.33
C PHE A 151 -17.32 2.93 -11.07
N GLU A 152 -16.78 1.80 -10.61
CA GLU A 152 -17.04 0.48 -11.21
C GLU A 152 -18.33 -0.21 -10.69
N ARG A 153 -19.16 0.50 -9.91
CA ARG A 153 -20.47 0.04 -9.45
C ARG A 153 -21.60 0.65 -10.25
#